data_AF-T0YAS0-F1
#
_entry.id   AF-T0YAS0-F1
#
_cell.length_a   1.000
_cell.length_b   1.000
_cell.length_c   1.000
_cell.angle_alpha   90.00
_cell.angle_beta   90.00
_cell.angle_gamma   90.00
#
_symmetry.space_group_name_H-M   'P 1'
#
loop_
_entity.id
_entity.type
_entity.pdbx_description
1 polymer ?
#
loop_
_entity_poly.entity_id
_entity_poly.type
_entity_poly.pdbx_seq_one_letter_code
_entity_poly.pdbx_strand_id
1 'polypeptide(L)'
;MTEGGIHGTRLTAREALLFEAGIKLGGIFHQYLGIPVAARTAAGLARAIEDAVRLQPYVESVVVRVDPERGGPMGSGRFAYRYLTAEMLSARVRLRDGPIRVDARLAFEPALRYPLMRIDAASATHAGRSARTAGRPARRISRSAGSV
;
A
#
# COMPACT_ATOMS: atom_id res chain seq x y z
N MET A 1 -9.62 15.18 20.36
CA MET A 1 -9.90 15.03 18.92
C MET A 1 -11.40 14.92 18.77
N THR A 2 -12.01 15.88 18.09
CA THR A 2 -13.46 15.95 17.82
C THR A 2 -13.89 14.84 16.85
N GLU A 3 -15.19 14.53 16.80
CA GLU A 3 -15.83 13.44 16.03
C GLU A 3 -15.62 13.42 14.49
N GLY A 4 -14.58 14.08 13.95
CA GLY A 4 -14.34 14.25 12.50
C GLY A 4 -12.98 13.79 11.97
N GLY A 5 -12.13 13.15 12.78
CA GLY A 5 -10.77 12.77 12.35
C GLY A 5 -9.93 13.98 11.90
N ILE A 6 -8.90 13.76 11.09
CA ILE A 6 -7.98 14.83 10.61
C ILE A 6 -8.57 15.71 9.48
N HIS A 7 -9.75 15.37 8.96
CA HIS A 7 -10.31 15.97 7.74
C HIS A 7 -11.32 17.09 7.97
N GLY A 8 -11.66 17.41 9.23
CA GLY A 8 -12.59 18.49 9.58
C GLY A 8 -14.06 18.25 9.18
N THR A 9 -14.35 17.26 8.33
CA THR A 9 -15.68 16.77 7.96
C THR A 9 -15.88 15.34 8.45
N ARG A 10 -17.14 14.92 8.60
CA ARG A 10 -17.48 13.58 9.09
C ARG A 10 -17.35 12.56 7.96
N LEU A 11 -16.20 11.87 7.92
CA LEU A 11 -15.96 10.71 7.06
C LEU A 11 -15.97 9.43 7.90
N THR A 12 -16.45 8.33 7.34
CA THR A 12 -16.12 7.00 7.87
C THR A 12 -14.62 6.75 7.73
N ALA A 13 -14.03 5.90 8.57
CA ALA A 13 -12.62 5.53 8.45
C ALA A 13 -12.27 4.97 7.06
N ARG A 14 -13.21 4.26 6.42
CA ARG A 14 -13.04 3.77 5.04
C ARG A 14 -12.97 4.90 4.02
N GLU A 15 -13.84 5.90 4.12
CA GLU A 15 -13.83 7.06 3.22
C GLU A 15 -12.56 7.89 3.41
N ALA A 16 -12.14 8.11 4.66
CA ALA A 16 -10.89 8.80 4.97
C ALA A 16 -9.68 8.09 4.34
N LEU A 17 -9.56 6.77 4.48
CA LEU A 17 -8.46 6.02 3.85
C LEU A 17 -8.51 6.01 2.32
N LEU A 18 -9.71 5.98 1.71
CA LEU A 18 -9.84 6.09 0.24
C LEU A 18 -9.40 7.46 -0.26
N PHE A 19 -9.78 8.52 0.46
CA PHE A 19 -9.37 9.89 0.17
C PHE A 19 -7.85 10.04 0.30
N GLU A 20 -7.29 9.53 1.38
CA GLU A 20 -5.85 9.53 1.65
C GLU A 20 -5.05 8.70 0.64
N ALA A 21 -5.63 7.62 0.08
CA ALA A 21 -5.00 6.89 -1.01
C ALA A 21 -4.86 7.78 -2.26
N GLY A 22 -5.89 8.56 -2.58
CA GLY A 22 -5.84 9.56 -3.64
C GLY A 22 -4.75 10.61 -3.42
N ILE A 23 -4.66 11.16 -2.20
CA ILE A 23 -3.60 12.12 -1.82
C ILE A 23 -2.20 11.51 -2.04
N LYS A 24 -1.98 10.27 -1.58
CA LYS A 24 -0.68 9.61 -1.66
C LYS A 24 -0.28 9.35 -3.11
N LEU A 25 -1.17 8.78 -3.92
CA LEU A 25 -0.89 8.49 -5.33
C LEU A 25 -0.70 9.79 -6.14
N GLY A 26 -1.51 10.81 -5.88
CA GLY A 26 -1.37 12.14 -6.47
C GLY A 26 -0.03 12.80 -6.11
N GLY A 27 0.35 12.75 -4.85
CA GLY A 27 1.63 13.25 -4.36
C GLY A 27 2.82 12.53 -5.00
N ILE A 28 2.79 11.20 -5.07
CA ILE A 28 3.81 10.40 -5.78
C ILE A 28 3.90 10.80 -7.26
N PHE A 29 2.76 11.01 -7.93
CA PHE A 29 2.77 11.34 -9.35
C PHE A 29 3.31 12.74 -9.58
N HIS A 30 2.76 13.77 -8.94
CA HIS A 30 3.09 15.15 -9.28
C HIS A 30 4.42 15.64 -8.70
N GLN A 31 4.86 15.12 -7.54
CA GLN A 31 6.08 15.61 -6.89
C GLN A 31 7.37 15.18 -7.60
N TYR A 32 7.36 14.02 -8.25
CA TYR A 32 8.59 13.36 -8.72
C TYR A 32 8.76 13.31 -10.23
N LEU A 33 7.71 13.55 -11.02
CA LEU A 33 7.84 13.64 -12.47
C LEU A 33 8.80 14.77 -12.86
N GLY A 34 9.59 14.53 -13.91
CA GLY A 34 10.61 15.48 -14.36
C GLY A 34 11.93 15.40 -13.60
N ILE A 35 12.12 14.47 -12.65
CA ILE A 35 13.43 14.24 -12.03
C ILE A 35 14.39 13.55 -13.02
N PRO A 36 15.63 14.03 -13.19
CA PRO A 36 16.65 13.30 -13.94
C PRO A 36 16.94 11.93 -13.33
N VAL A 37 16.83 10.87 -14.15
CA VAL A 37 17.04 9.49 -13.73
C VAL A 37 17.76 8.67 -14.80
N ALA A 38 18.59 7.75 -14.35
CA ALA A 38 19.23 6.72 -15.18
C ALA A 38 19.16 5.38 -14.45
N ALA A 39 19.47 4.27 -15.12
CA ALA A 39 19.43 2.92 -14.52
C ALA A 39 20.16 2.84 -13.16
N ARG A 40 21.32 3.49 -13.04
CA ARG A 40 22.12 3.52 -11.81
C ARG A 40 21.47 4.28 -10.64
N THR A 41 20.59 5.25 -10.91
CA THR A 41 19.94 6.07 -9.87
C THR A 41 18.49 5.66 -9.60
N ALA A 42 17.86 4.91 -10.51
CA ALA A 42 16.44 4.55 -10.44
C ALA A 42 16.05 3.87 -9.11
N ALA A 43 16.86 2.91 -8.64
CA ALA A 43 16.60 2.22 -7.38
C ALA A 43 16.75 3.16 -6.17
N GLY A 44 17.70 4.12 -6.22
CA GLY A 44 17.86 5.13 -5.18
C GLY A 44 16.69 6.11 -5.13
N LEU A 45 16.24 6.58 -6.30
CA LEU A 45 15.07 7.44 -6.42
C LEU A 45 13.80 6.74 -5.89
N ALA A 46 13.57 5.48 -6.27
CA ALA A 46 12.44 4.70 -5.78
C ALA A 46 12.43 4.62 -4.24
N ARG A 47 13.58 4.32 -3.61
CA ARG A 47 13.70 4.30 -2.14
C ARG A 47 13.43 5.67 -1.51
N ALA A 48 13.97 6.74 -2.08
CA ALA A 48 13.72 8.09 -1.58
C ALA A 48 12.22 8.47 -1.62
N ILE A 49 11.52 8.09 -2.70
CA ILE A 49 10.07 8.27 -2.80
C ILE A 49 9.34 7.45 -1.72
N GLU A 50 9.72 6.18 -1.54
CA GLU A 50 9.13 5.33 -0.51
C GLU A 50 9.32 5.92 0.88
N ASP A 51 10.53 6.33 1.23
CA ASP A 51 10.86 6.91 2.54
C ASP A 51 10.06 8.19 2.79
N ALA A 52 9.98 9.09 1.80
CA ALA A 52 9.19 10.31 1.91
C ALA A 52 7.69 10.03 2.06
N VAL A 53 7.14 9.05 1.34
CA VAL A 53 5.72 8.71 1.42
C VAL A 53 5.38 8.00 2.73
N ARG A 54 6.28 7.17 3.28
CA ARG A 54 6.08 6.50 4.58
C ARG A 54 5.87 7.45 5.75
N LEU A 55 6.35 8.70 5.64
CA LEU A 55 6.14 9.73 6.65
C LEU A 55 4.70 10.26 6.68
N GLN A 56 3.92 10.04 5.62
CA GLN A 56 2.56 10.57 5.50
C GLN A 56 1.56 9.76 6.34
N PRO A 57 0.46 10.38 6.84
CA PRO A 57 -0.53 9.70 7.66
C PRO A 57 -1.07 8.41 7.06
N TYR A 58 -1.32 7.42 7.92
CA TYR A 58 -1.94 6.11 7.59
C TYR A 58 -1.13 5.18 6.69
N VAL A 59 0.07 5.55 6.23
CA VAL A 59 0.88 4.68 5.35
C VAL A 59 1.42 3.50 6.15
N GLU A 60 0.88 2.30 5.92
CA GLU A 60 1.40 1.04 6.48
C GLU A 60 2.58 0.54 5.65
N SER A 61 2.49 0.63 4.32
CA SER A 61 3.60 0.32 3.43
C SER A 61 3.45 1.00 2.08
N VAL A 62 4.57 1.25 1.42
CA VAL A 62 4.64 1.74 0.04
C VAL A 62 5.77 1.00 -0.68
N VAL A 63 5.53 0.68 -1.94
CA VAL A 63 6.52 0.10 -2.85
C VAL A 63 6.49 0.90 -4.14
N VAL A 64 7.63 1.42 -4.56
CA VAL A 64 7.79 2.22 -5.77
C VAL A 64 8.75 1.50 -6.70
N ARG A 65 8.45 1.54 -8.00
CA ARG A 65 9.38 1.12 -9.04
C ARG A 65 9.56 2.25 -10.04
N VAL A 66 10.81 2.51 -10.37
CA VAL A 66 11.22 3.40 -11.45
C VAL A 66 11.94 2.55 -12.49
N ASP A 67 11.39 2.51 -13.69
CA ASP A 67 11.92 1.74 -14.82
C ASP A 67 12.29 2.69 -15.97
N PRO A 68 13.58 3.11 -16.05
CA PRO A 68 14.01 4.04 -17.06
C PRO A 68 13.87 3.56 -18.50
N GLU A 69 13.82 2.25 -18.73
CA GLU A 69 13.72 1.68 -20.09
C GLU A 69 12.36 1.96 -20.73
N ARG A 70 11.34 2.27 -19.92
CA ARG A 70 9.99 2.63 -20.41
C ARG A 70 9.89 4.08 -20.91
N GLY A 71 10.95 4.89 -20.74
CA GLY A 71 10.95 6.33 -21.06
C GLY A 71 11.34 6.71 -22.50
N GLY A 72 11.33 5.79 -23.46
CA GLY A 72 11.64 6.07 -24.88
C GLY A 72 13.14 6.03 -25.22
N PRO A 73 13.70 6.88 -26.10
CA PRO A 73 15.14 6.99 -26.35
C PRO A 73 15.93 7.72 -25.24
N MET A 74 17.17 7.30 -24.95
CA MET A 74 18.08 7.97 -24.00
C MET A 74 19.13 8.79 -24.73
N GLY A 75 19.59 9.90 -24.14
CA GLY A 75 20.74 10.64 -24.64
C GLY A 75 22.06 9.85 -24.53
N SER A 76 23.15 10.41 -25.03
CA SER A 76 24.48 9.77 -25.02
C SER A 76 25.52 10.60 -24.25
N GLY A 77 26.64 9.97 -23.89
CA GLY A 77 27.75 10.63 -23.19
C GLY A 77 27.32 11.31 -21.89
N ARG A 78 27.62 12.61 -21.77
CA ARG A 78 27.29 13.42 -20.57
C ARG A 78 25.79 13.60 -20.34
N PHE A 79 24.96 13.35 -21.35
CA PHE A 79 23.50 13.47 -21.31
C PHE A 79 22.78 12.11 -21.30
N ALA A 80 23.47 11.04 -20.89
CA ALA A 80 22.90 9.69 -20.75
C ALA A 80 22.00 9.56 -19.51
N TYR A 81 20.90 10.31 -19.51
CA TYR A 81 19.82 10.26 -18.53
C TYR A 81 18.48 10.58 -19.20
N ARG A 82 17.39 10.41 -18.45
CA ARG A 82 16.03 10.75 -18.84
C ARG A 82 15.38 11.60 -17.78
N TYR A 83 14.35 12.35 -18.13
CA TYR A 83 13.44 12.90 -17.14
C TYR A 83 12.38 11.85 -16.79
N LEU A 84 12.11 11.64 -15.51
CA LEU A 84 11.12 10.66 -15.05
C LEU A 84 9.74 10.96 -15.66
N THR A 85 9.23 10.04 -16.47
CA THR A 85 7.88 10.11 -17.06
C THR A 85 6.90 9.17 -16.36
N ALA A 86 5.62 9.32 -16.68
CA ALA A 86 4.54 8.53 -16.10
C ALA A 86 4.66 7.03 -16.42
N GLU A 87 5.18 6.67 -17.59
CA GLU A 87 5.39 5.30 -18.04
C GLU A 87 6.47 4.58 -17.22
N MET A 88 7.45 5.34 -16.72
CA MET A 88 8.58 4.82 -15.94
C MET A 88 8.20 4.56 -14.48
N LEU A 89 7.15 5.20 -13.97
CA LEU A 89 6.81 5.20 -12.54
C LEU A 89 5.63 4.25 -12.25
N SER A 90 5.80 3.41 -11.22
CA SER A 90 4.68 2.70 -10.61
C SER A 90 4.80 2.68 -9.10
N ALA A 91 3.67 2.70 -8.40
CA ALA A 91 3.62 2.65 -6.96
C ALA A 91 2.47 1.77 -6.48
N ARG A 92 2.67 1.11 -5.35
CA ARG A 92 1.63 0.46 -4.57
C ARG A 92 1.67 1.02 -3.16
N VAL A 93 0.54 1.50 -2.68
CA VAL A 93 0.40 2.09 -1.36
C VAL A 93 -0.63 1.28 -0.59
N ARG A 94 -0.29 0.95 0.65
CA ARG A 94 -1.19 0.32 1.62
C ARG A 94 -1.41 1.28 2.76
N LEU A 95 -2.65 1.61 3.00
CA LEU A 95 -3.06 2.48 4.10
C LEU A 95 -3.85 1.70 5.13
N ARG A 96 -3.68 2.05 6.40
CA ARG A 96 -4.38 1.41 7.51
C ARG A 96 -4.79 2.43 8.57
N ASP A 97 -6.02 2.27 9.05
CA ASP A 97 -6.56 2.94 10.23
C ASP A 97 -7.40 1.94 11.03
N GLY A 98 -6.89 1.56 12.21
CA GLY A 98 -7.44 0.48 13.02
C GLY A 98 -7.64 -0.83 12.23
N PRO A 99 -8.88 -1.35 12.13
CA PRO A 99 -9.18 -2.55 11.36
C PRO A 99 -9.31 -2.29 9.86
N ILE A 100 -9.48 -1.05 9.40
CA ILE A 100 -9.72 -0.77 7.98
C ILE A 100 -8.38 -0.68 7.24
N ARG A 101 -8.33 -1.30 6.06
CA ARG A 101 -7.17 -1.26 5.18
C ARG A 101 -7.56 -0.99 3.74
N VAL A 102 -6.78 -0.15 3.07
CA VAL A 102 -6.92 0.17 1.64
C VAL A 102 -5.60 -0.15 0.93
N ASP A 103 -5.67 -0.93 -0.13
CA ASP A 103 -4.57 -1.17 -1.07
C ASP A 103 -4.89 -0.41 -2.36
N ALA A 104 -3.96 0.45 -2.79
CA ALA A 104 -4.10 1.29 -3.98
C ALA A 104 -2.81 1.27 -4.81
N ARG A 105 -2.93 1.59 -6.10
CA ARG A 105 -1.78 1.62 -7.01
C ARG A 105 -1.82 2.75 -8.02
N LEU A 106 -0.63 3.13 -8.47
CA LEU A 106 -0.36 3.94 -9.66
C LEU A 106 0.42 3.05 -10.63
N ALA A 107 -0.08 2.87 -11.85
CA ALA A 107 0.66 2.19 -12.91
C ALA A 107 0.18 2.65 -14.28
N PHE A 108 1.08 2.72 -15.24
CA PHE A 108 0.71 2.94 -16.64
C PHE A 108 -0.05 1.73 -17.19
N GLU A 109 -1.30 1.96 -17.62
CA GLU A 109 -2.17 0.96 -18.23
C GLU A 109 -2.12 1.07 -19.76
N PRO A 110 -1.46 0.12 -20.47
CA PRO A 110 -1.24 0.22 -21.91
C PRO A 110 -2.53 0.34 -22.74
N ALA A 111 -3.59 -0.37 -22.33
CA ALA A 111 -4.88 -0.34 -23.02
C ALA A 111 -5.54 1.04 -23.00
N LEU A 112 -5.27 1.85 -21.97
CA LEU A 112 -5.78 3.21 -21.83
C LEU A 112 -4.78 4.27 -22.27
N ARG A 113 -3.52 3.86 -22.51
CA ARG A 113 -2.37 4.76 -22.71
C ARG A 113 -2.30 5.83 -21.61
N TYR A 114 -2.53 5.42 -20.36
CA TYR A 114 -2.75 6.35 -19.24
C TYR A 114 -2.15 5.83 -17.92
N PRO A 115 -1.49 6.69 -17.11
CA PRO A 115 -1.07 6.35 -15.75
C PRO A 115 -2.27 6.29 -14.80
N LEU A 116 -2.87 5.11 -14.68
CA LEU A 116 -4.07 4.92 -13.90
C LEU A 116 -3.75 4.81 -12.40
N MET A 117 -4.42 5.64 -11.61
CA MET A 117 -4.52 5.48 -10.16
C MET A 117 -5.78 4.67 -9.85
N ARG A 118 -5.64 3.62 -9.03
CA ARG A 118 -6.73 2.69 -8.76
C ARG A 118 -6.71 2.17 -7.33
N ILE A 119 -7.89 2.02 -6.75
CA ILE A 119 -8.10 1.24 -5.52
C ILE A 119 -8.19 -0.23 -5.92
N ASP A 120 -7.25 -1.04 -5.42
CA ASP A 120 -7.23 -2.48 -5.68
C ASP A 120 -8.06 -3.26 -4.64
N ALA A 121 -8.05 -2.83 -3.38
CA ALA A 121 -8.90 -3.41 -2.32
C ALA A 121 -9.18 -2.40 -1.21
N ALA A 122 -10.36 -2.51 -0.58
CA ALA A 122 -10.72 -1.78 0.63
C ALA A 122 -11.52 -2.71 1.54
N SER A 123 -10.93 -3.12 2.67
CA SER A 123 -11.45 -4.19 3.52
C SER A 123 -11.32 -3.86 5.00
N ALA A 124 -12.14 -4.53 5.82
CA ALA A 124 -11.97 -4.55 7.26
C ALA A 124 -11.25 -5.83 7.67
N THR A 125 -10.08 -5.69 8.28
CA THR A 125 -9.34 -6.78 8.92
C THR A 125 -10.15 -7.26 10.11
N HIS A 126 -10.74 -8.46 9.99
CA HIS A 126 -11.41 -9.08 11.12
C HIS A 126 -10.34 -9.57 12.09
N ALA A 127 -10.25 -8.94 13.27
CA ALA A 127 -9.51 -9.53 14.38
C ALA A 127 -10.09 -10.92 14.61
N GLY A 128 -9.25 -11.96 14.54
CA GLY A 128 -9.68 -13.35 14.52
C GLY A 128 -10.72 -13.64 15.60
N ARG A 129 -11.87 -14.20 15.20
CA ARG A 129 -12.71 -14.96 16.12
C ARG A 129 -11.86 -16.14 16.60
N SER A 130 -11.17 -15.96 17.74
CA SER A 130 -10.61 -17.07 18.49
C SER A 130 -11.75 -18.02 18.83
N ALA A 131 -11.74 -19.20 18.23
CA ALA A 131 -12.68 -20.26 18.54
C ALA A 131 -12.46 -20.69 20.00
N ARG A 132 -13.29 -20.17 20.91
CA ARG A 132 -13.55 -20.82 22.19
C ARG A 132 -14.36 -22.08 21.90
N THR A 133 -13.69 -23.22 21.75
CA THR A 133 -14.30 -24.54 21.98
C THR A 133 -13.70 -25.10 23.26
N ALA A 134 -14.45 -24.93 24.35
CA ALA A 134 -14.22 -25.61 25.61
C ALA A 134 -14.45 -27.11 25.42
N GLY A 135 -13.36 -27.88 25.31
CA GLY A 135 -13.38 -29.34 25.44
C GLY A 135 -13.32 -29.72 26.92
N ARG A 136 -14.44 -30.23 27.45
CA ARG A 136 -14.59 -30.83 28.80
C ARG A 136 -13.50 -31.89 29.08
N PRO A 137 -12.99 -32.02 30.33
CA PRO A 137 -12.13 -33.13 30.67
C PRO A 137 -12.94 -34.44 30.74
N ALA A 138 -12.38 -35.52 30.20
CA ALA A 138 -12.97 -36.85 30.24
C ALA A 138 -13.04 -37.38 31.68
N ARG A 139 -14.23 -37.84 32.08
CA ARG A 139 -14.48 -38.50 33.37
C ARG A 139 -13.78 -39.86 33.39
N ARG A 140 -12.93 -40.06 34.41
CA ARG A 140 -12.23 -41.32 34.71
C ARG A 140 -13.25 -42.39 35.14
N ILE A 141 -13.25 -43.54 34.46
CA ILE A 141 -14.09 -44.70 34.82
C ILE A 141 -13.31 -45.54 35.85
N SER A 142 -13.84 -45.66 37.07
CA SER A 142 -13.36 -46.60 38.08
C SER A 142 -13.95 -48.00 37.81
N ARG A 143 -13.09 -49.01 37.66
CA ARG A 143 -13.51 -50.42 37.66
C ARG A 143 -13.61 -50.93 39.09
N SER A 144 -14.76 -51.48 39.46
CA SER A 144 -14.95 -52.32 40.64
C SER A 144 -15.92 -53.46 40.32
N ALA A 145 -15.39 -54.70 40.31
CA ALA A 145 -16.07 -55.99 40.54
C ALA A 145 -15.06 -57.10 40.20
N GLY A 146 -14.90 -58.18 40.95
CA GLY A 146 -15.64 -58.64 42.11
C GLY A 146 -14.93 -59.83 42.78
N SER A 147 -15.35 -60.12 43.99
CA SER A 147 -15.05 -61.30 44.79
C SER A 147 -15.88 -62.51 44.33
N VAL A 148 -15.23 -63.66 44.17
CA VAL A 148 -15.72 -64.98 44.61
C VAL A 148 -14.53 -65.70 45.24
#